data_AF-A0A327J5C9-F1
#
_entry.id   AF-A0A327J5C9-F1
#
_cell.length_a   1.000
_cell.length_b   1.000
_cell.length_c   1.000
_cell.angle_alpha   90.00
_cell.angle_beta   90.00
_cell.angle_gamma   90.00
#
_symmetry.space_group_name_H-M   'P 1'
#
loop_
_entity.id
_entity.type
_entity.pdbx_description
1 polymer ?
#
loop_
_entity_poly.entity_id
_entity_poly.type
_entity_poly.pdbx_seq_one_letter_code
_entity_poly.pdbx_strand_id
1 'polypeptide(L)'
;MFTHCHTTFRTKDVYFLFDNKDFMNRHIFIAMCPKCKQIFTKLVETRKADNKRFEKTLIGNKAEKMLNSLRNEVDIKQSDLVQKRAKMHEQKGIVYGENIEYKCGDVARYAHSFINNKRKLVGIDPQ
;
A
#
# COMPACT_ATOMS: atom_id res chain seq x y z
N MET A 1 -11.61 -4.50 -10.77
CA MET A 1 -11.53 -4.76 -12.23
C MET A 1 -12.41 -3.77 -12.95
N PHE A 2 -12.03 -3.40 -14.17
CA PHE A 2 -12.82 -2.56 -15.07
C PHE A 2 -13.28 -3.37 -16.27
N THR A 3 -14.44 -3.05 -16.83
CA THR A 3 -14.99 -3.71 -18.02
C THR A 3 -15.39 -2.66 -19.04
N HIS A 4 -14.82 -2.75 -20.24
CA HIS A 4 -15.15 -1.87 -21.36
C HIS A 4 -14.75 -2.54 -22.70
N CYS A 5 -15.44 -2.22 -23.80
CA CYS A 5 -15.20 -2.83 -25.12
C CYS A 5 -15.17 -4.38 -25.09
N HIS A 6 -16.06 -5.01 -24.32
CA HIS A 6 -16.09 -6.46 -24.10
C HIS A 6 -14.75 -7.04 -23.61
N THR A 7 -14.00 -6.27 -22.84
CA THR A 7 -12.73 -6.69 -22.28
C THR A 7 -12.65 -6.27 -20.84
N THR A 8 -12.24 -7.20 -19.99
CA THR A 8 -11.94 -6.94 -18.59
C THR A 8 -10.46 -6.62 -18.44
N PHE A 9 -10.14 -5.52 -17.75
CA PHE A 9 -8.77 -5.09 -17.54
C PHE A 9 -8.53 -4.69 -16.09
N ARG A 10 -7.25 -4.80 -15.69
CA ARG A 10 -6.80 -4.51 -14.33
C ARG A 10 -6.53 -3.03 -14.16
N THR A 11 -6.56 -2.60 -12.91
CA THR A 11 -6.09 -1.28 -12.51
C THR A 11 -4.61 -1.14 -12.86
N LYS A 12 -4.24 -0.01 -13.45
CA LYS A 12 -2.86 0.35 -13.77
C LYS A 12 -2.15 0.96 -12.57
N ASP A 13 -2.80 1.86 -11.85
CA ASP A 13 -2.25 2.49 -10.64
C ASP A 13 -3.36 2.86 -9.66
N VAL A 14 -3.00 3.03 -8.39
CA VAL A 14 -3.91 3.43 -7.31
C VAL A 14 -3.33 4.64 -6.60
N TYR A 15 -4.12 5.69 -6.49
CA TYR A 15 -3.78 6.90 -5.73
C TYR A 15 -4.53 6.87 -4.42
N PHE A 16 -3.79 6.96 -3.32
CA PHE A 16 -4.31 7.13 -1.98
C PHE A 16 -4.48 8.62 -1.74
N LEU A 17 -5.69 9.04 -1.41
CA LEU A 17 -6.01 10.44 -1.15
C LEU A 17 -6.06 10.70 0.35
N PHE A 18 -5.78 11.93 0.76
CA PHE A 18 -6.06 12.37 2.12
C PHE A 18 -7.54 12.28 2.45
N ASP A 19 -7.83 11.88 3.70
CA ASP A 19 -9.15 12.01 4.29
C ASP A 19 -9.58 13.47 4.29
N ASN A 20 -10.87 13.72 4.04
CA ASN A 20 -11.43 15.07 4.09
C ASN A 20 -12.46 15.17 5.23
N LYS A 21 -13.21 16.26 5.27
CA LYS A 21 -14.22 16.49 6.33
C LYS A 21 -15.27 15.39 6.38
N ASP A 22 -15.72 14.90 5.22
CA ASP A 22 -16.89 14.03 5.10
C ASP A 22 -16.53 12.56 4.83
N PHE A 23 -15.35 12.30 4.28
CA PHE A 23 -14.93 11.01 3.76
C PHE A 23 -13.55 10.58 4.27
N MET A 24 -13.40 9.26 4.44
CA MET A 24 -12.17 8.56 4.81
C MET A 24 -11.86 7.40 3.86
N ASN A 25 -10.65 6.85 3.93
CA ASN A 25 -10.22 5.69 3.13
C ASN A 25 -10.44 5.94 1.63
N ARG A 26 -9.99 7.10 1.15
CA ARG A 26 -10.26 7.59 -0.19
C ARG A 26 -9.21 7.09 -1.18
N HIS A 27 -9.66 6.38 -2.21
CA HIS A 27 -8.78 5.72 -3.18
C HIS A 27 -9.26 5.99 -4.61
N ILE A 28 -8.36 6.38 -5.51
CA ILE A 28 -8.63 6.44 -6.94
C ILE A 28 -7.91 5.28 -7.62
N PHE A 29 -8.67 4.42 -8.27
CA PHE A 29 -8.17 3.38 -9.17
C PHE A 29 -8.13 3.93 -10.58
N ILE A 30 -6.97 3.88 -11.21
CA ILE A 30 -6.74 4.37 -12.58
C ILE A 30 -6.52 3.17 -13.49
N ALA A 31 -7.21 3.12 -14.62
CA ALA A 31 -7.03 2.10 -15.63
C ALA A 31 -7.15 2.70 -17.04
N MET A 32 -6.69 1.95 -18.03
CA MET A 32 -6.79 2.34 -19.44
C MET A 32 -7.31 1.15 -20.22
N CYS A 33 -8.33 1.37 -21.05
CA CYS A 33 -8.86 0.29 -21.89
C CYS A 33 -7.79 -0.14 -22.90
N PRO A 34 -7.48 -1.45 -23.03
CA PRO A 34 -6.47 -1.92 -23.97
C PRO A 34 -6.86 -1.70 -25.44
N LYS A 35 -8.17 -1.65 -25.75
CA LYS A 35 -8.71 -1.49 -27.11
C LYS A 35 -8.83 -0.03 -27.53
N CYS A 36 -9.67 0.75 -26.85
CA CYS A 36 -9.95 2.15 -27.24
C CYS A 36 -9.01 3.18 -26.60
N LYS A 37 -8.09 2.75 -25.73
CA LYS A 37 -7.13 3.60 -24.99
C LYS A 37 -7.76 4.68 -24.11
N GLN A 38 -9.07 4.67 -23.91
CA GLN A 38 -9.73 5.61 -22.99
C GLN A 38 -9.30 5.35 -21.55
N ILE A 39 -9.12 6.43 -20.80
CA ILE A 39 -8.80 6.42 -19.38
C ILE A 39 -10.07 6.16 -18.56
N PHE A 40 -9.93 5.34 -17.53
CA PHE A 40 -10.96 5.01 -16.57
C PHE A 40 -10.46 5.38 -15.18
N THR A 41 -11.33 6.03 -14.41
CA THR A 41 -11.10 6.27 -12.98
C THR A 41 -12.25 5.71 -12.17
N LYS A 42 -11.93 5.10 -11.04
CA LYS A 42 -12.92 4.73 -10.02
C LYS A 42 -12.48 5.33 -8.70
N LEU A 43 -13.27 6.26 -8.17
CA LEU A 43 -13.12 6.77 -6.81
C LEU A 43 -13.91 5.84 -5.88
N VAL A 44 -13.26 5.38 -4.82
CA VAL A 44 -13.88 4.66 -3.72
C VAL A 44 -13.57 5.40 -2.43
N GLU A 45 -14.61 5.73 -1.68
CA GLU A 45 -14.47 6.47 -0.43
C GLU A 45 -15.53 6.03 0.57
N THR A 46 -15.24 6.16 1.86
CA THR A 46 -16.16 5.81 2.94
C THR A 46 -16.60 7.07 3.65
N ARG A 47 -17.90 7.33 3.75
CA ARG A 47 -18.42 8.49 4.47
C ARG A 47 -18.26 8.30 5.98
N LYS A 48 -17.70 9.30 6.67
CA LYS A 48 -17.41 9.24 8.10
C LYS A 48 -18.66 9.18 8.98
N ALA A 49 -19.74 9.84 8.55
CA ALA A 49 -20.96 9.95 9.34
C ALA A 49 -21.67 8.60 9.57
N ASP A 50 -21.63 7.69 8.60
CA ASP A 50 -22.37 6.43 8.65
C ASP A 50 -21.59 5.21 8.14
N ASN A 51 -20.28 5.37 7.92
CA ASN A 51 -19.38 4.34 7.39
C ASN A 51 -19.84 3.70 6.07
N LYS A 52 -20.70 4.38 5.29
CA LYS A 52 -21.13 3.87 3.99
C LYS A 52 -20.07 4.08 2.93
N ARG A 53 -19.85 3.05 2.12
CA ARG A 53 -18.92 3.07 1.00
C ARG A 53 -19.61 3.64 -0.24
N PHE A 54 -18.97 4.63 -0.85
CA PHE A 54 -19.37 5.29 -2.08
C PHE A 54 -18.38 4.93 -3.18
N GLU A 55 -18.91 4.65 -4.37
CA GLU A 55 -18.11 4.33 -5.54
C GLU A 55 -18.57 5.15 -6.73
N LYS A 56 -17.64 5.81 -7.41
CA LYS A 56 -17.91 6.62 -8.60
C LYS A 56 -16.93 6.26 -9.71
N THR A 57 -17.46 5.78 -10.83
CA THR A 57 -16.65 5.44 -12.00
C THR A 57 -16.87 6.46 -13.12
N LEU A 58 -15.77 6.97 -13.69
CA LEU A 58 -15.77 7.92 -14.79
C LEU A 58 -14.85 7.43 -15.92
N ILE A 59 -15.10 7.92 -17.13
CA ILE A 59 -14.44 7.49 -18.37
C ILE A 59 -14.03 8.72 -19.20
N GLY A 60 -12.90 8.63 -19.89
CA GLY A 60 -12.41 9.64 -20.84
C GLY A 60 -12.18 10.99 -20.19
N ASN A 61 -12.62 12.07 -20.83
CA ASN A 61 -12.42 13.45 -20.34
C ASN A 61 -12.96 13.68 -18.92
N LYS A 62 -14.03 12.97 -18.51
CA LYS A 62 -14.54 13.07 -17.14
C LYS A 62 -13.58 12.44 -16.13
N ALA A 63 -12.93 11.35 -16.50
CA ALA A 63 -11.91 10.70 -15.68
C ALA A 63 -10.68 11.61 -15.51
N GLU A 64 -10.22 12.23 -16.60
CA GLU A 64 -9.09 13.16 -16.58
C GLU A 64 -9.36 14.40 -15.73
N LYS A 65 -10.56 15.00 -15.88
CA LYS A 65 -10.96 16.14 -15.04
C LYS A 65 -10.94 15.80 -13.54
N MET A 66 -11.41 14.60 -13.17
CA MET A 66 -11.37 14.12 -11.79
C MET A 66 -9.94 13.93 -11.29
N LEU A 67 -9.05 13.36 -12.11
CA LEU A 67 -7.65 13.21 -11.74
C LEU A 67 -6.96 14.55 -11.52
N ASN A 68 -7.24 15.52 -12.38
CA ASN A 68 -6.68 16.86 -12.25
C ASN A 68 -7.21 17.59 -11.02
N SER A 69 -8.52 17.48 -10.71
CA SER A 69 -9.09 18.12 -9.53
C SER A 69 -8.56 17.54 -8.22
N LEU A 70 -8.33 16.22 -8.18
CA LEU A 70 -7.88 15.53 -6.97
C LEU A 70 -6.35 15.42 -6.88
N ARG A 71 -5.61 16.01 -7.83
CA ARG A 71 -4.15 15.89 -7.90
C ARG A 71 -3.44 16.40 -6.64
N ASN A 72 -3.97 17.46 -6.04
CA ASN A 72 -3.43 18.07 -4.82
C ASN A 72 -3.82 17.30 -3.54
N GLU A 73 -4.77 16.37 -3.64
CA GLU A 73 -5.22 15.53 -2.53
C GLU A 73 -4.51 14.17 -2.50
N VAL A 74 -3.65 13.88 -3.50
CA VAL A 74 -2.89 12.63 -3.57
C VAL A 74 -1.80 12.66 -2.52
N ASP A 75 -1.91 11.77 -1.53
CA ASP A 75 -0.88 11.53 -0.53
C ASP A 75 0.22 10.63 -1.12
N ILE A 76 -0.18 9.45 -1.58
CA ILE A 76 0.75 8.41 -2.03
C ILE A 76 0.21 7.72 -3.29
N LYS A 77 1.10 7.39 -4.22
CA LYS A 77 0.80 6.49 -5.34
C LYS A 77 1.30 5.08 -5.03
N GLN A 78 0.54 4.07 -5.43
CA GLN A 78 0.94 2.68 -5.24
C GLN A 78 2.25 2.37 -5.97
N SER A 79 2.42 2.91 -7.17
CA SER A 79 3.67 2.82 -7.93
C SER A 79 4.89 3.33 -7.15
N ASP A 80 4.77 4.44 -6.42
CA ASP A 80 5.85 5.01 -5.61
C ASP A 80 6.21 4.11 -4.41
N LEU A 81 5.21 3.45 -3.79
CA LEU A 81 5.45 2.50 -2.70
C LEU A 81 6.24 1.27 -3.18
N VAL A 82 5.89 0.74 -4.37
CA VAL A 82 6.59 -0.40 -4.96
C VAL A 82 8.05 -0.04 -5.25
N GLN A 83 8.31 1.14 -5.80
CA GLN A 83 9.67 1.61 -6.06
C GLN A 83 10.49 1.80 -4.78
N LYS A 84 9.90 2.38 -3.71
CA LYS A 84 10.56 2.52 -2.42
C LYS A 84 10.94 1.17 -1.80
N ARG A 85 10.06 0.17 -1.90
CA ARG A 85 10.34 -1.20 -1.43
C ARG A 85 11.45 -1.87 -2.24
N ALA A 86 11.42 -1.74 -3.57
CA ALA A 86 12.48 -2.28 -4.43
C ALA A 86 13.85 -1.71 -4.05
N LYS A 87 13.95 -0.39 -3.83
CA LYS A 87 15.19 0.27 -3.38
C LYS A 87 15.64 -0.15 -1.98
N MET A 88 14.71 -0.37 -1.04
CA MET A 88 15.07 -0.88 0.29
C MET A 88 15.61 -2.31 0.25
N HIS A 89 15.12 -3.15 -0.66
CA HIS A 89 15.66 -4.51 -0.85
C HIS A 89 17.07 -4.50 -1.47
N GLU A 90 17.37 -3.49 -2.30
CA GLU A 90 18.69 -3.26 -2.90
C GLU A 90 19.72 -2.73 -1.90
N GLN A 91 19.28 -2.10 -0.80
CA GLN A 91 20.12 -1.60 0.30
C GLN A 91 20.41 -2.63 1.41
N LYS A 92 20.27 -3.94 1.14
CA LYS A 92 20.80 -4.97 2.05
C LYS A 92 22.30 -5.14 1.84
N GLY A 93 23.06 -4.11 2.21
CA GLY A 93 24.48 -4.24 2.52
C GLY A 93 24.66 -5.21 3.68
N ILE A 94 25.72 -6.02 3.60
CA ILE A 94 26.13 -6.96 4.65
C ILE A 94 26.25 -6.19 5.98
N VAL A 95 25.40 -6.50 6.94
CA VAL A 95 25.47 -5.90 8.28
C VAL A 95 26.44 -6.73 9.10
N TYR A 96 27.60 -6.16 9.43
CA TYR A 96 28.48 -6.70 10.46
C TYR A 96 27.87 -6.40 11.83
N GLY A 97 27.57 -7.46 12.59
CA GLY A 97 27.17 -7.40 13.99
C GLY A 97 27.67 -8.66 14.70
N GLU A 98 28.20 -8.50 15.91
CA GLU A 98 28.78 -9.60 16.68
C GLU A 98 27.73 -10.69 16.96
N ASN A 99 28.08 -11.93 16.61
CA ASN A 99 27.29 -13.11 16.95
C ASN A 99 27.42 -13.38 18.45
N ILE A 100 26.34 -13.20 19.20
CA ILE A 100 26.26 -13.67 20.58
C ILE A 100 25.77 -15.12 20.55
N GLU A 101 26.64 -16.06 20.93
CA GLU A 101 26.27 -17.47 21.13
C GLU A 101 25.48 -17.64 22.43
N TYR A 102 24.36 -18.35 22.35
CA TYR A 102 23.69 -18.93 23.53
C TYR A 102 23.67 -20.45 23.39
N LYS A 103 24.23 -21.16 24.38
CA LYS A 103 24.25 -22.63 24.42
C LYS A 103 22.94 -23.15 25.03
N CYS A 104 22.16 -23.88 24.24
CA CYS A 104 21.05 -24.69 24.71
C CYS A 104 21.08 -26.04 23.96
N GLY A 105 21.75 -27.04 24.54
CA GLY A 105 21.93 -28.36 23.91
C GLY A 105 22.72 -28.36 22.60
N ASP A 106 22.84 -29.53 21.96
CA ASP A 106 23.73 -29.84 20.81
C ASP A 106 23.37 -29.16 19.48
N VAL A 107 22.60 -28.07 19.49
CA VAL A 107 22.28 -27.32 18.27
C VAL A 107 22.45 -25.82 18.52
N ALA A 108 23.54 -25.26 18.03
CA ALA A 108 23.73 -23.81 17.98
C ALA A 108 22.72 -23.19 17.02
N ARG A 109 21.89 -22.26 17.52
CA ARG A 109 20.96 -21.46 16.70
C ARG A 109 21.26 -19.99 16.91
N TYR A 110 21.42 -19.26 15.81
CA TYR A 110 21.63 -17.81 15.81
C TYR A 110 20.29 -17.10 15.62
N ALA A 111 19.98 -16.15 16.50
CA ALA A 111 18.83 -15.26 16.36
C ALA A 111 19.29 -13.80 16.34
N HIS A 112 18.80 -13.03 15.38
CA HIS A 112 19.06 -11.59 15.28
C HIS A 112 17.98 -10.84 16.07
N SER A 113 18.35 -10.20 17.19
CA SER A 113 17.42 -9.47 18.03
C SER A 113 17.38 -7.99 17.62
N PHE A 114 16.32 -7.57 16.90
CA PHE A 114 16.01 -6.16 16.68
C PHE A 114 15.32 -5.60 17.94
N ILE A 115 16.05 -5.38 19.03
CA ILE A 115 15.48 -4.76 20.23
C ILE A 115 16.26 -3.50 20.58
N ASN A 116 15.87 -2.39 19.94
CA ASN A 116 16.11 -1.04 20.45
C ASN A 116 14.88 -0.54 21.23
N ASN A 117 14.37 -1.36 22.15
CA ASN A 117 13.50 -0.87 23.21
C ASN A 117 13.63 -1.75 24.46
N LYS A 118 14.18 -1.18 25.53
CA LYS A 118 14.28 -1.81 26.85
C LYS A 118 12.88 -2.20 27.34
N ARG A 119 12.47 -3.45 27.15
CA ARG A 119 11.40 -4.08 27.92
C ARG A 119 11.91 -5.42 28.44
N LYS A 120 11.99 -5.53 29.78
CA LYS A 120 12.17 -6.80 30.47
C LYS A 120 11.07 -7.75 29.99
N LEU A 121 11.44 -8.82 29.31
CA LEU A 121 10.57 -9.96 29.12
C LEU A 121 10.58 -10.74 30.43
N VAL A 122 9.46 -10.73 31.14
CA VAL A 122 9.21 -11.59 32.30
C VAL A 122 9.11 -13.02 31.76
N GLY A 123 9.91 -13.93 32.33
CA GLY A 123 9.97 -15.33 31.91
C GLY A 123 8.63 -16.03 32.10
N ILE A 124 8.26 -16.84 31.12
CA ILE A 124 7.25 -17.88 31.28
C ILE A 124 8.05 -19.18 31.38
N ASP A 125 8.10 -19.76 32.57
CA ASP A 125 8.67 -21.08 32.81
C ASP A 125 7.88 -22.14 32.03
N PRO A 126 8.55 -23.11 31.38
CA PRO A 126 7.91 -24.35 31.00
C PRO A 126 7.82 -25.28 32.22
N GLN A 127 6.63 -25.85 32.42
CA GLN A 127 6.32 -26.90 33.41
C GLN A 127 7.21 -28.14 33.24
#